data_AF-A0A2D4RZX8-F1
#
_entry.id   AF-A0A2D4RZX8-F1
#
_cell.length_a   1.000
_cell.length_b   1.000
_cell.length_c   1.000
_cell.angle_alpha   90.00
_cell.angle_beta   90.00
_cell.angle_gamma   90.00
#
_symmetry.space_group_name_H-M   'P 1'
#
loop_
_entity.id
_entity.type
_entity.pdbx_description
1 polymer ?
#
loop_
_entity_poly.entity_id
_entity_poly.type
_entity_poly.pdbx_seq_one_letter_code
_entity_poly.pdbx_strand_id
1 'polypeptide(L)'
;MKFSRNKRLLVTLVSCAFLTACGSSSDSKDTPVAKTDDSGNVKNVILMIGDGMGPQQVGLLEEYARRATVNAANVDAKTGLQQLADNGHVGLSMTAPYGENPSLVVDSACSATQLATGKGSISEAVGLDGKGNKVETILEKAKKMGKATGLVTDTRLTHATPAGFASHQPHRSYENEIANDLLDTGVDVMLGGGSRHWAPKVDDFGALATQLNAPSHVIKKSKRSADDTRDLFAEATAAGYTLAFDKTQLAAANGKVIGLFDDSAMNDGIEYSVCKKLATIDAGTKCADEPSLVEMTQKALDILSKDEDGFFLMVEGGQIDWAGHINDAGWLLHEMLKFDEAVKAVYQWAKDRDDTLVVVTADHETGGFGFAYHKHDIPQAVSLNGDGMVDGDGAMVDYKPQYNFGGLDTLDKLYAQTHSYYDVLDAMNGDWDFSNTQAADWVTEVNKVMHADFHIDTPAGERIAARYDVPAEDQHPEHKYLSATNIPLFNDFSDFYVYADEDTGALIAREVAPKQSVSWGNGTHTAAPVPVYAFGPEAFTAQFSTMQHHTDIGQKLINALIVE
;
A
#
# COMPACT_ATOMS: atom_id res chain seq x y z
N MET A 1 -50.97 35.27 18.12
CA MET A 1 -51.35 36.04 19.34
C MET A 1 -50.16 35.99 20.31
N LYS A 2 -49.87 37.03 21.11
CA LYS A 2 -48.72 37.04 22.05
C LYS A 2 -49.15 36.62 23.46
N PHE A 3 -48.41 35.72 24.11
CA PHE A 3 -48.10 35.68 25.56
C PHE A 3 -46.88 34.73 25.75
N SER A 4 -45.77 35.00 26.45
CA SER A 4 -45.32 36.02 27.43
C SER A 4 -45.50 35.69 28.93
N ARG A 5 -44.57 34.90 29.50
CA ARG A 5 -43.76 35.12 30.75
C ARG A 5 -43.15 33.78 31.23
N ASN A 6 -41.92 33.61 31.72
CA ASN A 6 -40.90 34.44 32.41
C ASN A 6 -40.97 34.42 33.95
N LYS A 7 -40.14 33.57 34.60
CA LYS A 7 -39.41 33.71 35.90
C LYS A 7 -38.77 32.34 36.27
N ARG A 8 -37.46 32.24 36.57
CA ARG A 8 -36.78 32.47 37.87
C ARG A 8 -37.36 31.62 39.02
N LEU A 9 -36.61 31.02 39.96
CA LEU A 9 -35.17 30.83 40.25
C LEU A 9 -35.15 30.45 41.75
N LEU A 10 -34.56 29.31 42.16
CA LEU A 10 -33.87 29.22 43.46
C LEU A 10 -32.93 28.00 43.54
N VAL A 11 -31.92 28.10 44.41
CA VAL A 11 -30.91 27.09 44.71
C VAL A 11 -31.00 26.73 46.19
N THR A 12 -30.85 25.45 46.53
CA THR A 12 -30.45 25.02 47.89
C THR A 12 -29.56 23.79 47.78
N LEU A 13 -28.31 23.87 48.26
CA LEU A 13 -27.51 22.67 48.54
C LEU A 13 -27.92 22.07 49.89
N VAL A 14 -27.87 20.74 50.00
CA VAL A 14 -27.64 20.05 51.27
C VAL A 14 -26.62 18.95 51.04
N SER A 15 -25.43 19.12 51.60
CA SER A 15 -24.39 18.09 51.65
C SER A 15 -24.45 17.38 53.00
N CYS A 16 -24.44 16.04 53.01
CA CYS A 16 -23.86 15.28 54.12
C CYS A 16 -23.55 13.85 53.67
N ALA A 17 -22.31 13.40 53.87
CA ALA A 17 -21.89 12.03 53.58
C ALA A 17 -21.74 11.24 54.89
N PHE A 18 -21.87 9.91 54.83
CA PHE A 18 -21.18 8.99 55.73
C PHE A 18 -20.97 7.61 55.08
N LEU A 19 -19.79 7.03 55.30
CA LEU A 19 -19.45 5.62 55.03
C LEU A 19 -19.97 4.73 56.19
N THR A 20 -19.98 3.39 56.23
CA THR A 20 -19.41 2.26 55.43
C THR A 20 -20.29 1.01 55.77
N ALA A 21 -20.21 -0.23 55.23
CA ALA A 21 -19.36 -0.93 54.26
C ALA A 21 -20.06 -2.20 53.68
N CYS A 22 -19.39 -2.90 52.75
CA CYS A 22 -19.43 -4.35 52.50
C CYS A 22 -20.77 -5.07 52.19
N GLY A 23 -20.92 -5.48 50.92
CA GLY A 23 -21.78 -6.59 50.49
C GLY A 23 -21.36 -7.03 49.08
N SER A 24 -20.84 -8.25 48.93
CA SER A 24 -20.11 -8.68 47.72
C SER A 24 -20.94 -9.58 46.79
N SER A 25 -21.06 -9.18 45.52
CA SER A 25 -21.44 -10.05 44.39
C SER A 25 -20.85 -9.47 43.10
N SER A 26 -20.18 -10.30 42.31
CA SER A 26 -19.42 -9.87 41.13
C SER A 26 -20.22 -10.04 39.82
N ASP A 27 -20.63 -8.92 39.23
CA ASP A 27 -21.05 -8.82 37.83
C ASP A 27 -20.25 -7.67 37.18
N SER A 28 -19.15 -7.99 36.52
CA SER A 28 -18.35 -7.02 35.77
C SER A 28 -19.04 -6.73 34.43
N LYS A 29 -19.98 -5.78 34.44
CA LYS A 29 -20.47 -5.16 33.21
C LYS A 29 -19.48 -4.08 32.77
N ASP A 30 -19.00 -4.19 31.54
CA ASP A 30 -18.12 -3.19 30.95
C ASP A 30 -18.78 -1.82 31.02
N THR A 31 -18.16 -0.95 31.83
CA THR A 31 -18.54 0.44 31.94
C THR A 31 -17.70 1.20 30.92
N PRO A 32 -18.29 2.01 30.01
CA PRO A 32 -17.49 2.78 29.07
C PRO A 32 -16.46 3.61 29.81
N VAL A 33 -15.18 3.37 29.54
CA VAL A 33 -14.10 4.22 30.07
C VAL A 33 -14.33 5.60 29.47
N ALA A 34 -14.60 6.59 30.33
CA ALA A 34 -14.75 7.96 29.89
C ALA A 34 -13.38 8.44 29.39
N LYS A 35 -13.23 8.55 28.06
CA LYS A 35 -12.07 9.20 27.44
C LYS A 35 -11.89 10.58 28.09
N THR A 36 -10.71 10.81 28.63
CA THR A 36 -10.33 12.06 29.28
C THR A 36 -10.19 13.18 28.25
N ASP A 37 -10.29 14.42 28.73
CA ASP A 37 -10.13 15.64 27.93
C ASP A 37 -8.64 15.91 27.68
N ASP A 38 -7.99 14.97 26.99
CA ASP A 38 -6.54 14.96 26.78
C ASP A 38 -6.15 15.90 25.64
N SER A 39 -5.83 17.14 26.03
CA SER A 39 -5.03 18.07 25.22
C SER A 39 -3.55 17.64 25.17
N GLY A 40 -3.31 16.34 24.93
CA GLY A 40 -1.97 15.74 24.85
C GLY A 40 -1.18 16.30 23.67
N ASN A 41 0.11 16.54 23.86
CA ASN A 41 0.96 17.03 22.78
C ASN A 41 1.45 15.84 21.94
N VAL A 42 0.98 15.72 20.69
CA VAL A 42 1.39 14.66 19.77
C VAL A 42 2.88 14.84 19.43
N LYS A 43 3.71 13.94 19.95
CA LYS A 43 5.14 13.89 19.66
C LYS A 43 5.42 13.16 18.35
N ASN A 44 4.66 12.10 18.08
CA ASN A 44 4.94 11.16 17.00
C ASN A 44 3.81 11.15 15.98
N VAL A 45 4.13 11.28 14.70
CA VAL A 45 3.19 11.05 13.59
C VAL A 45 3.71 9.91 12.73
N ILE A 46 2.88 8.88 12.57
CA ILE A 46 3.12 7.76 11.67
C ILE A 46 2.06 7.81 10.57
N LEU A 47 2.49 8.04 9.34
CA LEU A 47 1.65 7.91 8.15
C LEU A 47 1.98 6.58 7.46
N MET A 48 0.96 5.80 7.14
CA MET A 48 1.12 4.59 6.34
C MET A 48 0.29 4.70 5.07
N ILE A 49 0.91 4.35 3.94
CA ILE A 49 0.32 4.45 2.60
C ILE A 49 0.34 3.06 1.98
N GLY A 50 -0.83 2.51 1.63
CA GLY A 50 -0.90 1.45 0.64
C GLY A 50 -1.04 2.09 -0.73
N ASP A 51 -0.03 2.02 -1.59
CA ASP A 51 -0.11 2.61 -2.94
C ASP A 51 -1.22 1.88 -3.72
N GLY A 52 -2.16 2.61 -4.33
CA GLY A 52 -3.33 2.01 -4.99
C GLY A 52 -4.35 1.27 -4.08
N MET A 53 -4.24 1.36 -2.74
CA MET A 53 -5.09 0.64 -1.77
C MET A 53 -6.50 1.25 -1.58
N GLY A 54 -7.31 1.24 -2.64
CA GLY A 54 -8.69 1.71 -2.58
C GLY A 54 -9.63 0.88 -1.67
N PRO A 55 -10.89 1.32 -1.51
CA PRO A 55 -11.91 0.60 -0.74
C PRO A 55 -12.12 -0.85 -1.19
N GLN A 56 -11.88 -1.16 -2.47
CA GLN A 56 -12.06 -2.50 -3.03
C GLN A 56 -10.93 -3.47 -2.62
N GLN A 57 -9.69 -2.96 -2.57
CA GLN A 57 -8.48 -3.65 -2.13
C GLN A 57 -8.56 -3.95 -0.62
N VAL A 58 -9.05 -2.99 0.18
CA VAL A 58 -9.44 -3.23 1.58
C VAL A 58 -10.53 -4.30 1.69
N GLY A 59 -11.54 -4.28 0.82
CA GLY A 59 -12.59 -5.29 0.77
C GLY A 59 -12.06 -6.71 0.55
N LEU A 60 -11.07 -6.89 -0.32
CA LEU A 60 -10.37 -8.16 -0.56
C LEU A 60 -9.66 -8.68 0.70
N LEU A 61 -8.94 -7.81 1.41
CA LEU A 61 -8.26 -8.16 2.65
C LEU A 61 -9.24 -8.59 3.74
N GLU A 62 -10.28 -7.81 3.99
CA GLU A 62 -11.26 -8.07 5.06
C GLU A 62 -12.13 -9.31 4.77
N GLU A 63 -12.51 -9.55 3.52
CA GLU A 63 -13.19 -10.79 3.14
C GLU A 63 -12.28 -12.00 3.29
N TYR A 64 -11.01 -11.94 2.84
CA TYR A 64 -10.06 -13.02 3.05
C TYR A 64 -9.83 -13.31 4.55
N ALA A 65 -9.47 -12.28 5.33
CA ALA A 65 -9.12 -12.44 6.75
C ALA A 65 -10.27 -13.01 7.58
N ARG A 66 -11.52 -12.65 7.25
CA ARG A 66 -12.69 -12.97 8.08
C ARG A 66 -13.54 -14.12 7.53
N ARG A 67 -13.45 -14.46 6.23
CA ARG A 67 -14.36 -15.39 5.54
C ARG A 67 -13.69 -16.41 4.60
N ALA A 68 -12.38 -16.36 4.33
CA ALA A 68 -11.69 -17.46 3.65
C ALA A 68 -11.78 -18.76 4.47
N THR A 69 -11.86 -19.92 3.81
CA THR A 69 -12.17 -21.18 4.51
C THR A 69 -11.03 -21.67 5.41
N VAL A 70 -9.76 -21.35 5.10
CA VAL A 70 -8.62 -21.60 6.00
C VAL A 70 -8.71 -20.77 7.30
N ASN A 71 -9.37 -19.61 7.25
CA ASN A 71 -9.53 -18.69 8.38
C ASN A 71 -10.79 -18.98 9.22
N ALA A 72 -11.62 -19.97 8.84
CA ALA A 72 -12.91 -20.25 9.50
C ALA A 72 -12.80 -20.66 10.99
N ALA A 73 -11.62 -21.04 11.47
CA ALA A 73 -11.35 -21.29 12.90
C ALA A 73 -10.94 -20.02 13.70
N ASN A 74 -10.63 -18.93 13.00
CA ASN A 74 -10.02 -17.70 13.53
C ASN A 74 -10.90 -16.45 13.28
N VAL A 75 -12.22 -16.58 13.18
CA VAL A 75 -13.14 -15.49 12.76
C VAL A 75 -13.11 -14.22 13.64
N ASP A 76 -12.59 -14.31 14.87
CA ASP A 76 -12.37 -13.18 15.78
C ASP A 76 -11.02 -12.46 15.57
N ALA A 77 -10.14 -12.99 14.71
CA ALA A 77 -8.81 -12.45 14.46
C ALA A 77 -8.86 -11.25 13.49
N LYS A 78 -8.84 -10.04 14.07
CA LYS A 78 -8.88 -8.78 13.31
C LYS A 78 -7.56 -8.48 12.59
N THR A 79 -7.68 -7.87 11.42
CA THR A 79 -6.60 -7.19 10.68
C THR A 79 -6.01 -6.02 11.49
N GLY A 80 -4.85 -5.52 11.11
CA GLY A 80 -4.31 -4.23 11.56
C GLY A 80 -5.27 -3.08 11.24
N LEU A 81 -5.78 -3.02 10.01
CA LEU A 81 -6.78 -2.02 9.58
C LEU A 81 -8.05 -2.05 10.44
N GLN A 82 -8.66 -3.22 10.69
CA GLN A 82 -9.83 -3.30 11.55
C GLN A 82 -9.51 -2.95 13.02
N GLN A 83 -8.33 -3.28 13.54
CA GLN A 83 -7.92 -2.84 14.88
C GLN A 83 -7.82 -1.31 14.98
N LEU A 84 -7.32 -0.63 13.96
CA LEU A 84 -7.30 0.84 13.90
C LEU A 84 -8.72 1.41 13.77
N ALA A 85 -9.57 0.83 12.91
CA ALA A 85 -10.94 1.25 12.70
C ALA A 85 -11.80 1.15 13.97
N ASP A 86 -11.73 0.00 14.66
CA ASP A 86 -12.55 -0.29 15.85
C ASP A 86 -12.17 0.57 17.08
N ASN A 87 -10.95 1.11 17.13
CA ASN A 87 -10.42 1.87 18.27
C ASN A 87 -10.13 3.35 17.96
N GLY A 88 -10.36 3.78 16.72
CA GLY A 88 -10.05 5.13 16.21
C GLY A 88 -11.22 5.74 15.45
N HIS A 89 -10.91 6.42 14.35
CA HIS A 89 -11.87 7.07 13.44
C HIS A 89 -11.61 6.65 12.00
N VAL A 90 -12.69 6.54 11.20
CA VAL A 90 -12.62 6.24 9.77
C VAL A 90 -13.27 7.34 8.95
N GLY A 91 -12.60 7.81 7.90
CA GLY A 91 -13.10 8.76 6.91
C GLY A 91 -12.80 8.34 5.48
N LEU A 92 -13.06 9.25 4.54
CA LEU A 92 -12.81 9.08 3.11
C LEU A 92 -12.08 10.31 2.55
N SER A 93 -11.23 10.10 1.56
CA SER A 93 -10.36 11.13 0.99
C SER A 93 -10.44 11.19 -0.54
N MET A 94 -10.64 12.38 -1.08
CA MET A 94 -10.47 12.71 -2.49
C MET A 94 -8.97 12.88 -2.81
N THR A 95 -8.56 12.39 -3.97
CA THR A 95 -7.15 12.18 -4.33
C THR A 95 -6.63 13.15 -5.42
N ALA A 96 -7.53 13.78 -6.18
CA ALA A 96 -7.27 14.38 -7.49
C ALA A 96 -6.18 15.48 -7.55
N PRO A 97 -5.46 15.67 -8.68
CA PRO A 97 -4.50 16.75 -8.86
C PRO A 97 -5.11 18.15 -8.84
N TYR A 98 -4.29 19.12 -8.45
CA TYR A 98 -4.55 20.55 -8.60
C TYR A 98 -3.62 21.14 -9.69
N GLY A 99 -3.81 22.41 -10.03
CA GLY A 99 -2.94 23.13 -10.95
C GLY A 99 -3.72 24.13 -11.81
N GLU A 100 -3.08 24.67 -12.85
CA GLU A 100 -3.76 25.50 -13.85
C GLU A 100 -4.66 24.65 -14.78
N ASN A 101 -4.32 23.37 -14.98
CA ASN A 101 -5.13 22.36 -15.67
C ASN A 101 -5.32 21.13 -14.73
N PRO A 102 -6.30 21.13 -13.81
CA PRO A 102 -6.51 20.02 -12.88
C PRO A 102 -7.11 18.79 -13.57
N SER A 103 -6.64 17.60 -13.17
CA SER A 103 -7.09 16.29 -13.67
C SER A 103 -8.09 15.63 -12.70
N LEU A 104 -8.80 14.59 -13.17
CA LEU A 104 -9.72 13.81 -12.31
C LEU A 104 -9.02 12.67 -11.55
N VAL A 105 -7.99 12.08 -12.15
CA VAL A 105 -7.21 10.96 -11.61
C VAL A 105 -5.83 11.49 -11.20
N VAL A 106 -5.29 10.97 -10.10
CA VAL A 106 -3.98 11.32 -9.55
C VAL A 106 -2.96 10.22 -9.85
N ASP A 107 -1.68 10.52 -9.70
CA ASP A 107 -0.60 9.55 -9.61
C ASP A 107 0.12 9.66 -8.25
N SER A 108 0.81 8.59 -7.84
CA SER A 108 1.53 8.53 -6.55
C SER A 108 2.45 9.72 -6.25
N ALA A 109 3.10 10.36 -7.22
CA ALA A 109 3.98 11.51 -6.95
C ALA A 109 3.18 12.75 -6.59
N CYS A 110 2.12 13.03 -7.35
CA CYS A 110 1.20 14.12 -7.02
C CYS A 110 0.51 13.86 -5.67
N SER A 111 -0.01 12.64 -5.46
CA SER A 111 -0.77 12.29 -4.25
C SER A 111 0.09 12.31 -2.99
N ALA A 112 1.27 11.69 -3.02
CA ALA A 112 2.23 11.75 -1.92
C ALA A 112 2.70 13.18 -1.65
N THR A 113 2.90 14.01 -2.69
CA THR A 113 3.21 15.44 -2.50
C THR A 113 2.06 16.19 -1.80
N GLN A 114 0.80 15.88 -2.11
CA GLN A 114 -0.35 16.48 -1.41
C GLN A 114 -0.39 16.07 0.07
N LEU A 115 -0.21 14.78 0.36
CA LEU A 115 -0.15 14.23 1.72
C LEU A 115 1.04 14.80 2.51
N ALA A 116 2.20 14.96 1.87
CA ALA A 116 3.43 15.45 2.50
C ALA A 116 3.41 16.96 2.78
N THR A 117 2.69 17.76 1.99
CA THR A 117 2.77 19.23 2.04
C THR A 117 1.49 19.92 2.54
N GLY A 118 0.35 19.22 2.54
CA GLY A 118 -0.97 19.81 2.77
C GLY A 118 -1.46 20.74 1.65
N LYS A 119 -0.84 20.71 0.46
CA LYS A 119 -1.14 21.60 -0.67
C LYS A 119 -1.36 20.84 -1.97
N GLY A 120 -2.16 21.43 -2.86
CA GLY A 120 -2.37 20.88 -4.19
C GLY A 120 -1.09 20.89 -5.03
N SER A 121 -0.74 19.73 -5.58
CA SER A 121 0.33 19.51 -6.56
C SER A 121 -0.25 19.21 -7.94
N ILE A 122 0.59 19.32 -8.98
CA ILE A 122 0.32 18.85 -10.35
C ILE A 122 0.68 17.37 -10.51
N SER A 123 0.17 16.71 -11.55
CA SER A 123 0.52 15.33 -11.91
C SER A 123 2.02 15.14 -12.05
N GLU A 124 2.49 13.96 -11.62
CA GLU A 124 3.85 13.41 -11.72
C GLU A 124 4.99 14.22 -11.06
N ALA A 125 4.71 15.42 -10.53
CA ALA A 125 5.69 16.23 -9.82
C ALA A 125 5.91 15.77 -8.37
N VAL A 126 7.15 15.91 -7.89
CA VAL A 126 7.58 15.49 -6.55
C VAL A 126 7.90 16.74 -5.72
N GLY A 127 7.22 16.93 -4.59
CA GLY A 127 7.55 17.99 -3.63
C GLY A 127 7.29 19.44 -4.09
N LEU A 128 6.45 19.64 -5.13
CA LEU A 128 6.13 20.95 -5.71
C LEU A 128 4.65 21.35 -5.47
N ASP A 129 4.34 22.65 -5.54
CA ASP A 129 2.95 23.13 -5.61
C ASP A 129 2.38 23.06 -7.04
N GLY A 130 1.07 23.37 -7.17
CA GLY A 130 0.37 23.49 -8.46
C GLY A 130 0.88 24.59 -9.42
N LYS A 131 2.06 25.18 -9.16
CA LYS A 131 2.80 26.11 -10.04
C LYS A 131 4.28 25.72 -10.20
N GLY A 132 4.71 24.57 -9.68
CA GLY A 132 6.09 24.09 -9.75
C GLY A 132 7.06 24.69 -8.72
N ASN A 133 6.60 25.40 -7.70
CA ASN A 133 7.47 25.89 -6.62
C ASN A 133 7.77 24.75 -5.63
N LYS A 134 9.03 24.60 -5.17
CA LYS A 134 9.36 23.67 -4.08
C LYS A 134 8.54 24.01 -2.82
N VAL A 135 7.88 23.02 -2.22
CA VAL A 135 7.09 23.18 -0.98
C VAL A 135 7.69 22.36 0.15
N GLU A 136 7.91 23.03 1.28
CA GLU A 136 8.41 22.40 2.50
C GLU A 136 7.45 21.31 3.04
N THR A 137 7.95 20.09 3.21
CA THR A 137 7.16 18.92 3.62
C THR A 137 6.99 18.78 5.14
N ILE A 138 6.08 17.92 5.58
CA ILE A 138 5.94 17.52 6.99
C ILE A 138 7.23 16.92 7.57
N LEU A 139 7.99 16.17 6.76
CA LEU A 139 9.25 15.55 7.16
C LEU A 139 10.33 16.61 7.37
N GLU A 140 10.49 17.54 6.43
CA GLU A 140 11.41 18.67 6.60
C GLU A 140 11.05 19.54 7.81
N LYS A 141 9.75 19.79 8.03
CA LYS A 141 9.25 20.55 9.18
C LYS A 141 9.58 19.84 10.49
N ALA A 142 9.31 18.53 10.58
CA ALA A 142 9.67 17.71 11.73
C ALA A 142 11.18 17.83 12.04
N LYS A 143 12.02 17.69 11.01
CA LYS A 143 13.47 17.81 11.14
C LYS A 143 13.92 19.20 11.59
N LYS A 144 13.27 20.27 11.12
CA LYS A 144 13.51 21.66 11.54
C LYS A 144 13.05 21.93 12.99
N MET A 145 12.14 21.12 13.54
CA MET A 145 11.77 21.12 14.97
C MET A 145 12.69 20.24 15.84
N GLY A 146 13.70 19.59 15.27
CA GLY A 146 14.62 18.69 16.00
C GLY A 146 14.19 17.22 16.02
N LYS A 147 12.95 16.90 15.62
CA LYS A 147 12.39 15.54 15.60
C LYS A 147 13.14 14.64 14.61
N ALA A 148 13.30 13.37 14.97
CA ALA A 148 13.81 12.34 14.08
C ALA A 148 12.84 12.07 12.90
N THR A 149 13.40 11.66 11.74
CA THR A 149 12.62 11.45 10.52
C THR A 149 12.89 10.11 9.83
N GLY A 150 11.84 9.46 9.33
CA GLY A 150 11.96 8.16 8.65
C GLY A 150 11.07 7.95 7.43
N LEU A 151 11.59 7.16 6.49
CA LEU A 151 10.92 6.64 5.30
C LEU A 151 11.16 5.12 5.21
N VAL A 152 10.10 4.35 5.01
CA VAL A 152 10.15 2.89 4.81
C VAL A 152 9.28 2.53 3.61
N THR A 153 9.78 1.66 2.73
CA THR A 153 9.07 1.19 1.53
C THR A 153 9.55 -0.20 1.12
N ASP A 154 8.69 -1.00 0.51
CA ASP A 154 9.03 -2.24 -0.21
C ASP A 154 9.28 -2.01 -1.71
N THR A 155 9.11 -0.79 -2.22
CA THR A 155 9.41 -0.43 -3.61
C THR A 155 10.87 0.02 -3.74
N ARG A 156 11.13 1.30 -4.03
CA ARG A 156 12.45 1.92 -4.09
C ARG A 156 12.45 3.16 -3.22
N LEU A 157 13.55 3.45 -2.52
CA LEU A 157 13.68 4.73 -1.79
C LEU A 157 13.49 5.95 -2.69
N THR A 158 13.80 5.83 -3.98
CA THR A 158 13.61 6.87 -5.01
C THR A 158 12.25 6.82 -5.70
N HIS A 159 11.34 5.94 -5.29
CA HIS A 159 9.98 5.89 -5.85
C HIS A 159 9.17 7.12 -5.45
N ALA A 160 8.10 7.39 -6.20
CA ALA A 160 7.31 8.60 -6.10
C ALA A 160 6.80 8.90 -4.68
N THR A 161 6.33 7.86 -3.99
CA THR A 161 5.68 7.96 -2.69
C THR A 161 6.64 8.39 -1.58
N PRO A 162 7.81 7.75 -1.33
CA PRO A 162 8.81 8.25 -0.39
C PRO A 162 9.48 9.56 -0.86
N ALA A 163 9.70 9.73 -2.17
CA ALA A 163 10.28 10.96 -2.71
C ALA A 163 9.42 12.20 -2.42
N GLY A 164 8.09 12.07 -2.45
CA GLY A 164 7.15 13.16 -2.14
C GLY A 164 7.32 13.80 -0.75
N PHE A 165 7.98 13.11 0.19
CA PHE A 165 8.24 13.60 1.54
C PHE A 165 9.64 14.23 1.74
N ALA A 166 10.60 13.96 0.86
CA ALA A 166 12.00 14.36 1.07
C ALA A 166 12.78 14.64 -0.23
N SER A 167 12.09 15.07 -1.28
CA SER A 167 12.68 15.49 -2.55
C SER A 167 11.80 16.52 -3.27
N HIS A 168 12.38 17.30 -4.17
CA HIS A 168 11.62 18.31 -4.91
C HIS A 168 12.08 18.39 -6.38
N GLN A 169 11.47 17.58 -7.23
CA GLN A 169 11.83 17.37 -8.64
C GLN A 169 10.63 17.59 -9.57
N PRO A 170 10.84 18.07 -10.81
CA PRO A 170 9.76 18.41 -11.73
C PRO A 170 8.96 17.20 -12.22
N HIS A 171 9.48 15.97 -12.07
CA HIS A 171 8.85 14.74 -12.53
C HIS A 171 9.37 13.51 -11.76
N ARG A 172 8.53 12.49 -11.55
CA ARG A 172 8.85 11.25 -10.79
C ARG A 172 9.91 10.35 -11.42
N SER A 173 10.27 10.58 -12.69
CA SER A 173 11.32 9.80 -13.38
C SER A 173 12.75 10.20 -13.03
N TYR A 174 12.96 11.34 -12.36
CA TYR A 174 14.29 11.84 -11.96
C TYR A 174 14.82 11.10 -10.71
N GLU A 175 14.78 9.75 -10.72
CA GLU A 175 15.12 8.90 -9.58
C GLU A 175 16.58 9.10 -9.09
N ASN A 176 17.50 9.51 -9.98
CA ASN A 176 18.90 9.79 -9.61
C ASN A 176 19.05 11.12 -8.85
N GLU A 177 18.26 12.12 -9.24
CA GLU A 177 18.20 13.44 -8.60
C GLU A 177 17.37 13.40 -7.31
N ILE A 178 16.36 12.53 -7.25
CA ILE A 178 15.67 12.15 -6.00
C ILE A 178 16.66 11.50 -5.02
N ALA A 179 17.53 10.57 -5.45
CA ALA A 179 18.55 9.99 -4.56
C ALA A 179 19.50 11.06 -3.97
N ASN A 180 19.82 12.09 -4.77
CA ASN A 180 20.59 13.25 -4.31
C ASN A 180 19.79 14.06 -3.26
N ASP A 181 18.56 14.47 -3.58
CA ASP A 181 17.69 15.26 -2.69
C ASP A 181 17.39 14.53 -1.35
N LEU A 182 17.20 13.20 -1.37
CA LEU A 182 16.98 12.38 -0.17
C LEU A 182 18.16 12.43 0.79
N LEU A 183 19.39 12.29 0.25
CA LEU A 183 20.62 12.37 1.03
C LEU A 183 20.86 13.79 1.55
N ASP A 184 20.66 14.80 0.70
CA ASP A 184 20.86 16.21 1.05
C ASP A 184 19.81 16.72 2.07
N THR A 185 18.58 16.17 2.06
CA THR A 185 17.54 16.36 3.10
C THR A 185 17.92 15.70 4.43
N GLY A 186 18.74 14.66 4.38
CA GLY A 186 19.37 14.07 5.55
C GLY A 186 18.44 13.26 6.46
N VAL A 187 17.35 12.70 5.93
CA VAL A 187 16.37 11.82 6.63
C VAL A 187 17.08 10.77 7.49
N ASP A 188 16.66 10.55 8.73
CA ASP A 188 17.47 9.76 9.68
C ASP A 188 17.38 8.24 9.45
N VAL A 189 16.20 7.74 9.07
CA VAL A 189 15.99 6.34 8.67
C VAL A 189 15.43 6.29 7.26
N MET A 190 16.11 5.63 6.33
CA MET A 190 15.58 5.36 4.99
C MET A 190 15.75 3.87 4.68
N LEU A 191 14.67 3.11 4.55
CA LEU A 191 14.71 1.66 4.31
C LEU A 191 13.87 1.28 3.08
N GLY A 192 14.45 0.56 2.12
CA GLY A 192 13.72 -0.04 1.00
C GLY A 192 14.61 -0.62 -0.10
N GLY A 193 14.09 -0.76 -1.32
CA GLY A 193 14.89 -1.12 -2.49
C GLY A 193 15.55 0.08 -3.19
N GLY A 194 16.14 -0.16 -4.36
CA GLY A 194 16.50 0.88 -5.33
C GLY A 194 18.00 1.24 -5.38
N SER A 195 18.89 0.32 -4.99
CA SER A 195 20.34 0.60 -4.90
C SER A 195 20.93 1.16 -6.21
N ARG A 196 20.31 0.84 -7.36
CA ARG A 196 20.70 1.30 -8.70
C ARG A 196 20.78 2.82 -8.86
N HIS A 197 20.11 3.60 -8.02
CA HIS A 197 20.15 5.08 -8.04
C HIS A 197 21.19 5.68 -7.08
N TRP A 198 21.71 4.87 -6.16
CA TRP A 198 22.72 5.24 -5.17
C TRP A 198 24.13 4.82 -5.60
N ALA A 199 24.24 3.67 -6.26
CA ALA A 199 25.51 3.11 -6.71
C ALA A 199 26.21 4.01 -7.75
N PRO A 200 27.51 4.32 -7.59
CA PRO A 200 28.30 4.99 -8.61
C PRO A 200 28.42 4.13 -9.88
N LYS A 201 28.87 4.74 -10.98
CA LYS A 201 29.32 3.98 -12.16
C LYS A 201 30.70 3.38 -11.90
N VAL A 202 30.78 2.06 -11.99
CA VAL A 202 32.00 1.26 -11.84
C VAL A 202 32.07 0.19 -12.92
N ASP A 203 33.28 -0.26 -13.26
CA ASP A 203 33.50 -1.33 -14.23
C ASP A 203 33.15 -2.73 -13.67
N ASP A 204 33.18 -2.88 -12.33
CA ASP A 204 32.91 -4.14 -11.62
C ASP A 204 31.99 -3.90 -10.41
N PHE A 205 30.70 -4.22 -10.58
CA PHE A 205 29.71 -4.15 -9.51
C PHE A 205 29.87 -5.27 -8.47
N GLY A 206 30.51 -6.40 -8.80
CA GLY A 206 30.80 -7.49 -7.86
C GLY A 206 31.92 -7.13 -6.88
N ALA A 207 32.92 -6.39 -7.35
CA ALA A 207 33.93 -5.77 -6.50
C ALA A 207 33.30 -4.73 -5.55
N LEU A 208 32.38 -3.89 -6.04
CA LEU A 208 31.64 -2.93 -5.21
C LEU A 208 30.74 -3.63 -4.18
N ALA A 209 30.01 -4.67 -4.56
CA ALA A 209 29.23 -5.50 -3.65
C ALA A 209 30.11 -6.08 -2.53
N THR A 210 31.27 -6.62 -2.89
CA THR A 210 32.25 -7.18 -1.95
C THR A 210 32.80 -6.11 -0.99
N GLN A 211 33.11 -4.91 -1.49
CA GLN A 211 33.56 -3.78 -0.67
C GLN A 211 32.49 -3.33 0.35
N LEU A 212 31.22 -3.36 -0.05
CA LEU A 212 30.08 -2.97 0.78
C LEU A 212 29.56 -4.09 1.69
N ASN A 213 30.11 -5.31 1.58
CA ASN A 213 29.55 -6.53 2.16
C ASN A 213 28.07 -6.76 1.74
N ALA A 214 27.68 -6.29 0.55
CA ALA A 214 26.31 -6.41 0.05
C ALA A 214 26.10 -7.75 -0.69
N PRO A 215 24.91 -8.36 -0.62
CA PRO A 215 24.54 -9.47 -1.50
C PRO A 215 24.63 -9.06 -2.97
N SER A 216 25.00 -9.99 -3.85
CA SER A 216 25.21 -9.70 -5.28
C SER A 216 23.94 -9.30 -6.02
N HIS A 217 22.76 -9.66 -5.52
CA HIS A 217 21.49 -9.19 -6.07
C HIS A 217 21.16 -7.75 -5.67
N VAL A 218 21.78 -7.19 -4.64
CA VAL A 218 21.57 -5.79 -4.25
C VAL A 218 22.35 -4.86 -5.17
N ILE A 219 23.64 -5.11 -5.37
CA ILE A 219 24.53 -4.24 -6.15
C ILE A 219 24.75 -4.86 -7.55
N LYS A 220 23.69 -4.89 -8.38
CA LYS A 220 23.78 -5.43 -9.76
C LYS A 220 24.28 -4.41 -10.79
N LYS A 221 23.84 -3.15 -10.68
CA LYS A 221 23.95 -2.12 -11.74
C LYS A 221 23.73 -0.71 -11.20
N SER A 222 24.14 0.31 -11.95
CA SER A 222 23.82 1.73 -11.68
C SER A 222 23.01 2.35 -12.84
N LYS A 223 21.97 3.12 -12.49
CA LYS A 223 21.11 3.93 -13.37
C LYS A 223 21.55 5.41 -13.46
N ARG A 224 22.57 5.81 -12.70
CA ARG A 224 23.19 7.14 -12.76
C ARG A 224 23.87 7.36 -14.13
N SER A 225 24.19 8.59 -14.55
CA SER A 225 24.83 8.82 -15.85
C SER A 225 26.32 8.47 -15.83
N ALA A 226 26.98 8.40 -17.00
CA ALA A 226 28.40 8.04 -17.10
C ALA A 226 29.36 9.20 -16.78
N ASP A 227 28.83 10.43 -16.72
CA ASP A 227 29.50 11.67 -16.36
C ASP A 227 29.22 12.13 -14.92
N ASP A 228 28.25 11.52 -14.23
CA ASP A 228 28.01 11.76 -12.80
C ASP A 228 29.00 10.94 -11.95
N THR A 229 29.87 11.66 -11.24
CA THR A 229 30.95 11.09 -10.42
C THR A 229 30.59 10.94 -8.93
N ARG A 230 29.32 11.12 -8.52
CA ARG A 230 28.90 10.93 -7.12
C ARG A 230 28.87 9.45 -6.74
N ASP A 231 29.30 9.18 -5.50
CA ASP A 231 29.18 7.90 -4.81
C ASP A 231 28.35 8.14 -3.56
N LEU A 232 27.03 7.92 -3.67
CA LEU A 232 26.10 8.23 -2.58
C LEU A 232 26.30 7.29 -1.37
N PHE A 233 26.97 6.15 -1.52
CA PHE A 233 27.36 5.30 -0.39
C PHE A 233 28.51 5.94 0.41
N ALA A 234 29.54 6.43 -0.28
CA ALA A 234 30.65 7.14 0.35
C ALA A 234 30.19 8.47 0.98
N GLU A 235 29.33 9.22 0.30
CA GLU A 235 28.76 10.47 0.80
C GLU A 235 27.84 10.25 2.01
N ALA A 236 26.97 9.23 2.00
CA ALA A 236 26.16 8.85 3.16
C ALA A 236 27.03 8.39 4.35
N THR A 237 28.07 7.59 4.10
CA THR A 237 29.01 7.18 5.17
C THR A 237 29.70 8.41 5.79
N ALA A 238 30.11 9.38 4.97
CA ALA A 238 30.69 10.65 5.44
C ALA A 238 29.67 11.54 6.19
N ALA A 239 28.39 11.48 5.83
CA ALA A 239 27.28 12.12 6.53
C ALA A 239 26.80 11.36 7.79
N GLY A 240 27.52 10.31 8.21
CA GLY A 240 27.30 9.59 9.47
C GLY A 240 26.21 8.52 9.42
N TYR A 241 25.81 8.05 8.23
CA TYR A 241 24.89 6.93 8.09
C TYR A 241 25.59 5.57 8.27
N THR A 242 24.89 4.65 8.93
CA THR A 242 25.12 3.22 8.72
C THR A 242 24.48 2.82 7.39
N LEU A 243 25.20 2.08 6.54
CA LEU A 243 24.61 1.42 5.38
C LEU A 243 24.20 -0.01 5.74
N ALA A 244 23.06 -0.47 5.21
CA ALA A 244 22.59 -1.84 5.37
C ALA A 244 22.08 -2.40 4.05
N PHE A 245 22.57 -3.58 3.68
CA PHE A 245 22.21 -4.27 2.44
C PHE A 245 21.56 -5.64 2.67
N ASP A 246 21.40 -6.05 3.93
CA ASP A 246 20.73 -7.31 4.32
C ASP A 246 20.11 -7.21 5.74
N LYS A 247 19.31 -8.21 6.13
CA LYS A 247 18.69 -8.36 7.47
C LYS A 247 19.68 -8.26 8.63
N THR A 248 20.88 -8.83 8.50
CA THR A 248 21.90 -8.86 9.55
C THR A 248 22.48 -7.46 9.77
N GLN A 249 22.76 -6.74 8.68
CA GLN A 249 23.23 -5.36 8.72
C GLN A 249 22.15 -4.42 9.27
N LEU A 250 20.89 -4.60 8.84
CA LEU A 250 19.76 -3.83 9.37
C LEU A 250 19.53 -4.10 10.87
N ALA A 251 19.63 -5.37 11.31
CA ALA A 251 19.56 -5.73 12.71
C ALA A 251 20.68 -5.06 13.53
N ALA A 252 21.91 -4.99 13.00
CA ALA A 252 23.05 -4.35 13.66
C ALA A 252 23.02 -2.81 13.65
N ALA A 253 22.33 -2.17 12.70
CA ALA A 253 22.31 -0.71 12.55
C ALA A 253 21.72 0.03 13.76
N ASN A 254 22.24 1.23 14.07
CA ASN A 254 21.72 2.10 15.12
C ASN A 254 22.08 3.57 14.83
N GLY A 255 21.24 4.51 15.25
CA GLY A 255 21.34 5.90 14.78
C GLY A 255 20.90 6.00 13.32
N LYS A 256 21.51 6.92 12.56
CA LYS A 256 21.13 7.14 11.16
C LYS A 256 21.43 5.92 10.29
N VAL A 257 20.50 5.52 9.42
CA VAL A 257 20.63 4.34 8.55
C VAL A 257 20.04 4.55 7.16
N ILE A 258 20.74 4.07 6.13
CA ILE A 258 20.20 3.85 4.78
C ILE A 258 20.24 2.34 4.49
N GLY A 259 19.06 1.74 4.39
CA GLY A 259 18.83 0.35 4.02
C GLY A 259 18.42 0.24 2.56
N LEU A 260 19.19 -0.51 1.77
CA LEU A 260 18.99 -0.71 0.34
C LEU A 260 19.07 -2.21 0.02
N PHE A 261 17.93 -2.85 -0.21
CA PHE A 261 17.81 -4.31 -0.13
C PHE A 261 17.61 -5.04 -1.48
N ASP A 262 17.45 -4.33 -2.59
CA ASP A 262 17.65 -4.86 -3.97
C ASP A 262 18.16 -3.72 -4.87
N ASP A 263 18.61 -4.04 -6.09
CA ASP A 263 18.91 -3.04 -7.12
C ASP A 263 17.67 -2.22 -7.52
N SER A 264 16.51 -2.87 -7.56
CA SER A 264 15.21 -2.32 -7.94
C SER A 264 14.23 -2.48 -6.77
N ALA A 265 13.13 -3.21 -6.92
CA ALA A 265 12.15 -3.42 -5.86
C ALA A 265 12.53 -4.58 -4.94
N MET A 266 12.00 -4.58 -3.72
CA MET A 266 12.10 -5.72 -2.81
C MET A 266 11.11 -6.82 -3.22
N ASN A 267 11.18 -7.97 -2.54
CA ASN A 267 10.30 -9.11 -2.80
C ASN A 267 8.82 -8.75 -2.84
N ASP A 268 8.12 -9.36 -3.78
CA ASP A 268 6.67 -9.21 -3.90
C ASP A 268 5.93 -9.92 -2.74
N GLY A 269 4.62 -9.70 -2.61
CA GLY A 269 3.78 -10.25 -1.56
C GLY A 269 3.70 -11.78 -1.56
N ILE A 270 3.71 -12.41 -2.73
CA ILE A 270 3.71 -13.86 -2.92
C ILE A 270 5.09 -14.41 -2.57
N GLU A 271 6.18 -13.84 -3.10
CA GLU A 271 7.56 -14.17 -2.72
C GLU A 271 7.75 -14.10 -1.20
N TYR A 272 7.37 -12.98 -0.59
CA TYR A 272 7.37 -12.78 0.86
C TYR A 272 6.58 -13.88 1.61
N SER A 273 5.40 -14.21 1.09
CA SER A 273 4.53 -15.25 1.65
C SER A 273 5.09 -16.66 1.47
N VAL A 274 5.86 -16.92 0.41
CA VAL A 274 6.58 -18.17 0.16
C VAL A 274 7.80 -18.26 1.08
N CYS A 275 8.63 -17.22 1.16
CA CYS A 275 9.78 -17.14 2.06
C CYS A 275 9.39 -17.47 3.52
N LYS A 276 8.23 -16.98 3.99
CA LYS A 276 7.69 -17.27 5.33
C LYS A 276 7.21 -18.71 5.55
N LYS A 277 6.95 -19.46 4.47
CA LYS A 277 6.51 -20.87 4.51
C LYS A 277 7.69 -21.84 4.37
N LEU A 278 8.90 -21.37 4.05
CA LEU A 278 10.10 -22.21 3.90
C LEU A 278 10.56 -22.78 5.25
N ALA A 279 10.74 -24.11 5.32
CA ALA A 279 11.29 -24.79 6.50
C ALA A 279 12.80 -24.57 6.68
N THR A 280 13.50 -24.22 5.59
CA THR A 280 14.92 -23.86 5.54
C THR A 280 15.09 -22.82 4.45
N ILE A 281 15.90 -21.79 4.71
CA ILE A 281 16.21 -20.72 3.74
C ILE A 281 17.70 -20.81 3.39
N ASP A 282 18.02 -20.90 2.10
CA ASP A 282 19.40 -20.97 1.63
C ASP A 282 20.06 -19.58 1.61
N ALA A 283 21.31 -19.51 2.03
CA ALA A 283 22.05 -18.24 2.15
C ALA A 283 22.38 -17.64 0.78
N GLY A 284 22.28 -16.30 0.65
CA GLY A 284 22.45 -15.60 -0.63
C GLY A 284 21.20 -15.60 -1.52
N THR A 285 20.05 -15.99 -0.97
CA THR A 285 18.74 -15.82 -1.61
C THR A 285 18.04 -14.57 -1.05
N LYS A 286 17.18 -13.93 -1.85
CA LYS A 286 16.37 -12.78 -1.39
C LYS A 286 15.57 -13.10 -0.11
N CYS A 287 15.08 -14.34 0.06
CA CYS A 287 14.44 -14.79 1.30
C CYS A 287 15.35 -14.73 2.54
N ALA A 288 16.64 -15.01 2.40
CA ALA A 288 17.61 -14.90 3.49
C ALA A 288 17.96 -13.45 3.77
N ASP A 289 18.15 -12.67 2.71
CA ASP A 289 18.87 -11.40 2.76
C ASP A 289 17.93 -10.19 2.94
N GLU A 290 16.74 -10.17 2.34
CA GLU A 290 15.84 -8.99 2.32
C GLU A 290 14.91 -8.89 3.55
N PRO A 291 15.00 -7.84 4.38
CA PRO A 291 14.08 -7.62 5.49
C PRO A 291 12.67 -7.29 4.97
N SER A 292 11.64 -7.88 5.57
CA SER A 292 10.26 -7.59 5.21
C SER A 292 9.81 -6.19 5.64
N LEU A 293 8.73 -5.69 5.03
CA LEU A 293 8.15 -4.38 5.34
C LEU A 293 7.87 -4.20 6.85
N VAL A 294 7.41 -5.26 7.53
CA VAL A 294 7.18 -5.24 8.98
C VAL A 294 8.49 -5.22 9.79
N GLU A 295 9.54 -5.93 9.37
CA GLU A 295 10.87 -5.88 10.01
C GLU A 295 11.53 -4.50 9.83
N MET A 296 11.43 -3.90 8.63
CA MET A 296 11.90 -2.53 8.38
C MET A 296 11.12 -1.49 9.20
N THR A 297 9.79 -1.63 9.27
CA THR A 297 8.93 -0.74 10.06
C THR A 297 9.26 -0.82 11.55
N GLN A 298 9.43 -2.02 12.10
CA GLN A 298 9.85 -2.22 13.49
C GLN A 298 11.24 -1.61 13.74
N LYS A 299 12.19 -1.80 12.82
CA LYS A 299 13.53 -1.21 12.95
C LYS A 299 13.50 0.32 12.90
N ALA A 300 12.65 0.92 12.08
CA ALA A 300 12.45 2.36 12.05
C ALA A 300 11.89 2.87 13.39
N LEU A 301 10.86 2.23 13.95
CA LEU A 301 10.32 2.56 15.26
C LEU A 301 11.40 2.42 16.36
N ASP A 302 12.18 1.34 16.36
CA ASP A 302 13.29 1.09 17.31
C ASP A 302 14.41 2.15 17.24
N ILE A 303 14.56 2.87 16.13
CA ILE A 303 15.54 3.96 15.98
C ILE A 303 14.90 5.31 16.33
N LEU A 304 13.77 5.63 15.70
CA LEU A 304 13.15 6.95 15.78
C LEU A 304 12.52 7.24 17.15
N SER A 305 11.98 6.23 17.84
CA SER A 305 11.37 6.40 19.17
C SER A 305 12.37 6.65 20.31
N LYS A 306 13.67 6.73 20.00
CA LYS A 306 14.73 7.16 20.92
C LYS A 306 14.84 8.69 21.02
N ASP A 307 14.21 9.43 20.12
CA ASP A 307 14.24 10.89 20.11
C ASP A 307 13.31 11.47 21.18
N GLU A 308 13.83 12.39 22.01
CA GLU A 308 13.05 13.00 23.10
C GLU A 308 12.02 14.02 22.58
N ASP A 309 12.20 14.61 21.40
CA ASP A 309 11.23 15.51 20.76
C ASP A 309 10.17 14.76 19.94
N GLY A 310 10.37 13.45 19.71
CA GLY A 310 9.50 12.58 18.91
C GLY A 310 9.91 12.50 17.45
N PHE A 311 9.04 11.93 16.59
CA PHE A 311 9.40 11.65 15.20
C PHE A 311 8.27 11.77 14.17
N PHE A 312 8.66 11.89 12.90
CA PHE A 312 7.80 11.59 11.75
C PHE A 312 8.27 10.30 11.05
N LEU A 313 7.34 9.42 10.72
CA LEU A 313 7.61 8.20 9.94
C LEU A 313 6.55 8.05 8.83
N MET A 314 7.01 7.80 7.60
CA MET A 314 6.17 7.30 6.51
C MET A 314 6.50 5.83 6.22
N VAL A 315 5.49 4.98 6.09
CA VAL A 315 5.61 3.56 5.70
C VAL A 315 4.74 3.27 4.48
N GLU A 316 5.36 2.83 3.39
CA GLU A 316 4.70 2.46 2.13
C GLU A 316 4.59 0.93 1.99
N GLY A 317 3.39 0.42 1.70
CA GLY A 317 3.20 -0.87 1.03
C GLY A 317 2.86 -0.59 -0.43
N GLY A 318 3.87 -0.46 -1.27
CA GLY A 318 3.76 0.17 -2.58
C GLY A 318 3.59 -0.79 -3.75
N GLN A 319 3.72 -2.10 -3.51
CA GLN A 319 3.49 -3.11 -4.56
C GLN A 319 2.02 -3.55 -4.68
N ILE A 320 1.14 -3.10 -3.77
CA ILE A 320 -0.34 -3.19 -3.91
C ILE A 320 -0.78 -2.58 -5.25
N ASP A 321 -0.25 -1.40 -5.59
CA ASP A 321 -0.46 -0.70 -6.84
C ASP A 321 -0.04 -1.53 -8.06
N TRP A 322 1.16 -2.12 -8.03
CA TRP A 322 1.70 -2.86 -9.17
C TRP A 322 0.91 -4.15 -9.46
N ALA A 323 0.44 -4.83 -8.42
CA ALA A 323 -0.51 -5.94 -8.55
C ALA A 323 -1.85 -5.49 -9.13
N GLY A 324 -2.32 -4.29 -8.78
CA GLY A 324 -3.49 -3.64 -9.36
C GLY A 324 -3.32 -3.28 -10.84
N HIS A 325 -2.17 -2.73 -11.24
CA HIS A 325 -1.87 -2.36 -12.63
C HIS A 325 -1.97 -3.56 -13.58
N ILE A 326 -1.32 -4.68 -13.23
CA ILE A 326 -1.34 -5.92 -14.01
C ILE A 326 -2.60 -6.78 -13.77
N ASN A 327 -3.52 -6.31 -12.92
CA ASN A 327 -4.79 -6.96 -12.58
C ASN A 327 -4.64 -8.38 -11.97
N ASP A 328 -3.56 -8.61 -11.20
CA ASP A 328 -3.28 -9.87 -10.50
C ASP A 328 -3.93 -9.89 -9.11
N ALA A 329 -5.13 -10.47 -9.03
CA ALA A 329 -5.90 -10.55 -7.78
C ALA A 329 -5.28 -11.48 -6.72
N GLY A 330 -4.40 -12.40 -7.12
CA GLY A 330 -3.65 -13.26 -6.20
C GLY A 330 -2.55 -12.45 -5.53
N TRP A 331 -1.68 -11.83 -6.34
CA TRP A 331 -0.61 -10.96 -5.86
C TRP A 331 -1.16 -9.81 -5.01
N LEU A 332 -2.24 -9.15 -5.46
CA LEU A 332 -2.89 -8.05 -4.72
C LEU A 332 -3.30 -8.46 -3.29
N LEU A 333 -3.88 -9.66 -3.12
CA LEU A 333 -4.23 -10.17 -1.79
C LEU A 333 -2.99 -10.37 -0.91
N HIS A 334 -1.91 -10.91 -1.48
CA HIS A 334 -0.66 -11.11 -0.76
C HIS A 334 0.03 -9.79 -0.39
N GLU A 335 -0.09 -8.75 -1.21
CA GLU A 335 0.39 -7.40 -0.91
C GLU A 335 -0.40 -6.73 0.22
N MET A 336 -1.73 -6.82 0.17
CA MET A 336 -2.59 -6.36 1.27
C MET A 336 -2.23 -7.02 2.61
N LEU A 337 -1.86 -8.32 2.60
CA LEU A 337 -1.38 -9.03 3.79
C LEU A 337 0.01 -8.57 4.23
N LYS A 338 0.95 -8.33 3.29
CA LYS A 338 2.30 -7.79 3.56
C LYS A 338 2.22 -6.41 4.24
N PHE A 339 1.29 -5.56 3.80
CA PHE A 339 1.04 -4.26 4.40
C PHE A 339 0.30 -4.34 5.75
N ASP A 340 -0.75 -5.17 5.87
CA ASP A 340 -1.50 -5.29 7.13
C ASP A 340 -0.63 -5.78 8.30
N GLU A 341 0.39 -6.62 8.06
CA GLU A 341 1.34 -7.02 9.10
C GLU A 341 2.19 -5.84 9.61
N ALA A 342 2.58 -4.90 8.75
CA ALA A 342 3.25 -3.66 9.16
C ALA A 342 2.29 -2.72 9.91
N VAL A 343 1.06 -2.55 9.39
CA VAL A 343 -0.01 -1.76 10.05
C VAL A 343 -0.31 -2.30 11.45
N LYS A 344 -0.40 -3.62 11.59
CA LYS A 344 -0.63 -4.32 12.86
C LYS A 344 0.54 -4.16 13.82
N ALA A 345 1.78 -4.16 13.35
CA ALA A 345 2.95 -3.85 14.18
C ALA A 345 2.94 -2.39 14.68
N VAL A 346 2.63 -1.41 13.82
CA VAL A 346 2.47 -0.01 14.21
C VAL A 346 1.35 0.17 15.24
N TYR A 347 0.18 -0.45 15.03
CA TYR A 347 -0.90 -0.43 16.01
C TYR A 347 -0.47 -1.03 17.36
N GLN A 348 0.22 -2.19 17.38
CA GLN A 348 0.67 -2.80 18.63
C GLN A 348 1.74 -1.97 19.36
N TRP A 349 2.52 -1.15 18.64
CA TRP A 349 3.45 -0.17 19.22
C TRP A 349 2.74 1.10 19.74
N ALA A 350 1.68 1.54 19.06
CA ALA A 350 0.98 2.80 19.36
C ALA A 350 -0.19 2.68 20.37
N LYS A 351 -0.83 1.51 20.49
CA LYS A 351 -2.13 1.33 21.17
C LYS A 351 -2.21 1.82 22.63
N ASP A 352 -1.09 1.76 23.36
CA ASP A 352 -0.99 2.11 24.78
C ASP A 352 -0.36 3.50 24.98
N ARG A 353 -0.35 4.36 23.94
CA ARG A 353 0.30 5.69 23.92
C ARG A 353 -0.70 6.83 23.72
N ASP A 354 -0.44 7.94 24.39
CA ASP A 354 -1.15 9.23 24.30
C ASP A 354 -0.39 10.30 23.51
N ASP A 355 0.85 10.03 23.08
CA ASP A 355 1.74 10.97 22.37
C ASP A 355 1.86 10.68 20.85
N THR A 356 1.10 9.74 20.31
CA THR A 356 1.21 9.26 18.92
C THR A 356 -0.10 9.42 18.15
N LEU A 357 -0.03 10.00 16.95
CA LEU A 357 -1.07 9.91 15.92
C LEU A 357 -0.59 8.94 14.83
N VAL A 358 -1.39 7.90 14.56
CA VAL A 358 -1.24 7.00 13.42
C VAL A 358 -2.34 7.31 12.42
N VAL A 359 -1.98 7.49 11.15
CA VAL A 359 -2.93 7.56 10.03
C VAL A 359 -2.54 6.55 8.97
N VAL A 360 -3.50 5.73 8.55
CA VAL A 360 -3.35 4.81 7.40
C VAL A 360 -4.32 5.23 6.31
N THR A 361 -3.83 5.32 5.08
CA THR A 361 -4.58 5.72 3.89
C THR A 361 -4.04 4.99 2.67
N ALA A 362 -4.69 5.16 1.53
CA ALA A 362 -4.01 5.03 0.25
C ALA A 362 -3.67 6.41 -0.32
N ASP A 363 -2.98 6.40 -1.45
CA ASP A 363 -2.72 7.58 -2.27
C ASP A 363 -3.71 7.66 -3.47
N HIS A 364 -4.15 6.52 -4.01
CA HIS A 364 -5.26 6.33 -4.96
C HIS A 364 -5.83 4.89 -4.92
N GLU A 365 -6.56 4.47 -5.95
CA GLU A 365 -7.01 3.10 -6.19
C GLU A 365 -6.53 2.64 -7.57
N THR A 366 -6.13 1.38 -7.73
CA THR A 366 -5.53 0.88 -9.00
C THR A 366 -6.26 -0.34 -9.57
N GLY A 367 -6.44 -0.35 -10.89
CA GLY A 367 -7.10 -1.39 -11.68
C GLY A 367 -8.63 -1.24 -11.81
N GLY A 368 -9.28 -0.51 -10.89
CA GLY A 368 -10.74 -0.52 -10.77
C GLY A 368 -11.24 -1.90 -10.36
N PHE A 369 -10.62 -2.47 -9.33
CA PHE A 369 -10.84 -3.84 -8.86
C PHE A 369 -12.25 -4.05 -8.31
N GLY A 370 -12.79 -5.26 -8.42
CA GLY A 370 -13.88 -5.71 -7.54
C GLY A 370 -14.37 -7.14 -7.79
N PHE A 371 -14.81 -7.82 -6.73
CA PHE A 371 -15.58 -9.05 -6.85
C PHE A 371 -16.98 -8.78 -7.44
N ALA A 372 -17.40 -9.61 -8.40
CA ALA A 372 -18.64 -9.45 -9.15
C ALA A 372 -19.41 -10.78 -9.30
N TYR A 373 -20.74 -10.71 -9.19
CA TYR A 373 -21.60 -11.85 -9.49
C TYR A 373 -21.71 -12.07 -11.01
N HIS A 374 -21.85 -13.31 -11.44
CA HIS A 374 -21.77 -13.68 -12.85
C HIS A 374 -22.68 -14.85 -13.25
N LYS A 375 -22.73 -15.10 -14.56
CA LYS A 375 -23.65 -16.04 -15.23
C LYS A 375 -23.12 -17.48 -15.34
N HIS A 376 -21.89 -17.74 -14.89
CA HIS A 376 -21.23 -19.05 -15.00
C HIS A 376 -21.34 -19.81 -13.68
N ASP A 377 -21.50 -21.13 -13.75
CA ASP A 377 -21.48 -22.03 -12.58
C ASP A 377 -22.48 -21.64 -11.48
N ILE A 378 -23.69 -21.27 -11.91
CA ILE A 378 -24.81 -20.90 -11.03
C ILE A 378 -25.10 -22.05 -10.04
N PRO A 379 -25.15 -21.78 -8.71
CA PRO A 379 -25.37 -22.80 -7.70
C PRO A 379 -26.64 -23.64 -7.93
N GLN A 380 -26.54 -24.93 -7.64
CA GLN A 380 -27.69 -25.83 -7.64
C GLN A 380 -28.67 -25.47 -6.52
N ALA A 381 -29.95 -25.81 -6.73
CA ALA A 381 -30.98 -25.58 -5.74
C ALA A 381 -30.76 -26.48 -4.50
N VAL A 382 -31.00 -25.94 -3.31
CA VAL A 382 -30.87 -26.67 -2.04
C VAL A 382 -32.09 -26.47 -1.15
N SER A 383 -32.61 -27.56 -0.59
CA SER A 383 -33.72 -27.50 0.36
C SER A 383 -33.24 -26.94 1.70
N LEU A 384 -33.82 -25.82 2.14
CA LEU A 384 -33.52 -25.19 3.43
C LEU A 384 -34.71 -25.34 4.39
N ASN A 385 -34.44 -25.71 5.64
CA ASN A 385 -35.47 -26.02 6.65
C ASN A 385 -36.02 -24.79 7.40
N GLY A 386 -35.82 -23.57 6.87
CA GLY A 386 -36.32 -22.34 7.47
C GLY A 386 -37.83 -22.18 7.28
N ASP A 387 -38.52 -21.59 8.26
CA ASP A 387 -39.96 -21.32 8.19
C ASP A 387 -40.34 -20.30 7.11
N GLY A 388 -39.41 -19.41 6.74
CA GLY A 388 -39.53 -18.52 5.58
C GLY A 388 -39.33 -19.19 4.21
N MET A 389 -39.00 -20.49 4.13
CA MET A 389 -38.77 -21.22 2.89
C MET A 389 -40.06 -21.84 2.33
N VAL A 390 -41.15 -21.08 2.34
CA VAL A 390 -42.48 -21.49 1.85
C VAL A 390 -43.03 -20.52 0.80
N ASP A 391 -43.83 -21.04 -0.13
CA ASP A 391 -44.59 -20.24 -1.08
C ASP A 391 -45.90 -19.69 -0.51
N GLY A 392 -46.68 -19.00 -1.35
CA GLY A 392 -47.96 -18.40 -0.97
C GLY A 392 -49.08 -19.40 -0.64
N ASP A 393 -48.92 -20.67 -1.01
CA ASP A 393 -49.84 -21.77 -0.66
C ASP A 393 -49.33 -22.56 0.57
N GLY A 394 -48.15 -22.21 1.10
CA GLY A 394 -47.52 -22.81 2.28
C GLY A 394 -46.71 -24.08 1.97
N ALA A 395 -46.37 -24.35 0.70
CA ALA A 395 -45.50 -25.46 0.33
C ALA A 395 -44.02 -25.07 0.46
N MET A 396 -43.17 -26.00 0.93
CA MET A 396 -41.73 -25.78 1.03
C MET A 396 -41.11 -25.58 -0.38
N VAL A 397 -40.23 -24.60 -0.52
CA VAL A 397 -39.50 -24.30 -1.76
C VAL A 397 -37.99 -24.37 -1.56
N ASP A 398 -37.27 -24.87 -2.56
CA ASP A 398 -35.81 -24.90 -2.54
C ASP A 398 -35.21 -23.50 -2.68
N TYR A 399 -34.13 -23.23 -1.94
CA TYR A 399 -33.32 -22.04 -2.14
C TYR A 399 -32.50 -22.18 -3.43
N LYS A 400 -32.71 -21.27 -4.38
CA LYS A 400 -32.04 -21.28 -5.68
C LYS A 400 -31.60 -19.88 -6.11
N PRO A 401 -30.32 -19.54 -5.95
CA PRO A 401 -29.72 -18.35 -6.56
C PRO A 401 -29.92 -18.33 -8.09
N GLN A 402 -30.08 -17.14 -8.67
CA GLN A 402 -30.18 -16.96 -10.13
C GLN A 402 -28.82 -16.72 -10.81
N TYR A 403 -27.79 -16.43 -10.02
CA TYR A 403 -26.43 -16.11 -10.45
C TYR A 403 -25.41 -16.80 -9.53
N ASN A 404 -24.16 -16.90 -9.98
CA ASN A 404 -23.04 -17.21 -9.10
C ASN A 404 -22.55 -15.90 -8.44
N PHE A 405 -22.43 -15.90 -7.12
CA PHE A 405 -22.07 -14.73 -6.32
C PHE A 405 -20.62 -14.78 -5.78
N GLY A 406 -19.82 -15.74 -6.24
CA GLY A 406 -18.49 -16.05 -5.71
C GLY A 406 -18.55 -17.06 -4.57
N GLY A 407 -17.76 -18.13 -4.68
CA GLY A 407 -17.51 -19.06 -3.58
C GLY A 407 -16.48 -18.47 -2.60
N LEU A 408 -16.61 -18.75 -1.30
CA LEU A 408 -15.62 -18.30 -0.31
C LEU A 408 -14.26 -19.00 -0.49
N ASP A 409 -14.28 -20.19 -1.09
CA ASP A 409 -13.10 -20.94 -1.51
C ASP A 409 -12.28 -20.22 -2.61
N THR A 410 -12.85 -19.24 -3.34
CA THR A 410 -12.06 -18.32 -4.19
C THR A 410 -10.96 -17.63 -3.40
N LEU A 411 -11.24 -17.17 -2.17
CA LEU A 411 -10.30 -16.41 -1.36
C LEU A 411 -9.07 -17.26 -0.98
N ASP A 412 -9.30 -18.54 -0.66
CA ASP A 412 -8.23 -19.51 -0.40
C ASP A 412 -7.41 -19.81 -1.67
N LYS A 413 -8.04 -19.82 -2.85
CA LYS A 413 -7.40 -20.10 -4.15
C LYS A 413 -6.57 -18.92 -4.67
N LEU A 414 -6.98 -17.68 -4.38
CA LEU A 414 -6.16 -16.48 -4.64
C LEU A 414 -4.90 -16.53 -3.76
N TYR A 415 -5.04 -16.86 -2.47
CA TYR A 415 -3.91 -17.05 -1.53
C TYR A 415 -3.07 -18.31 -1.80
N ALA A 416 -3.54 -19.19 -2.69
CA ALA A 416 -2.81 -20.37 -3.16
C ALA A 416 -1.99 -20.11 -4.44
N GLN A 417 -2.02 -18.89 -4.98
CA GLN A 417 -1.11 -18.49 -6.06
C GLN A 417 0.34 -18.51 -5.55
N THR A 418 1.27 -18.96 -6.39
CA THR A 418 2.64 -19.31 -5.98
C THR A 418 3.72 -18.35 -6.48
N HIS A 419 3.41 -17.60 -7.54
CA HIS A 419 4.24 -16.56 -8.16
C HIS A 419 3.31 -15.49 -8.79
N SER A 420 3.82 -14.30 -9.07
CA SER A 420 3.06 -13.18 -9.68
C SER A 420 2.81 -13.39 -11.18
N TYR A 421 1.99 -12.54 -11.79
CA TYR A 421 1.92 -12.45 -13.25
C TYR A 421 3.20 -11.86 -13.87
N TYR A 422 4.02 -11.09 -13.14
CA TYR A 422 5.34 -10.68 -13.63
C TYR A 422 6.32 -11.87 -13.71
N ASP A 423 6.28 -12.82 -12.77
CA ASP A 423 7.05 -14.07 -12.90
C ASP A 423 6.65 -14.88 -14.14
N VAL A 424 5.36 -14.85 -14.52
CA VAL A 424 4.90 -15.45 -15.78
C VAL A 424 5.46 -14.71 -16.99
N LEU A 425 5.51 -13.37 -16.97
CA LEU A 425 6.12 -12.58 -18.04
C LEU A 425 7.62 -12.88 -18.18
N ASP A 426 8.38 -12.88 -17.09
CA ASP A 426 9.82 -13.24 -17.08
C ASP A 426 10.06 -14.69 -17.53
N ALA A 427 9.22 -15.64 -17.13
CA ALA A 427 9.31 -17.04 -17.53
C ALA A 427 8.97 -17.25 -19.02
N MET A 428 8.07 -16.43 -19.58
CA MET A 428 7.72 -16.45 -21.01
C MET A 428 8.82 -15.82 -21.88
N ASN A 429 9.33 -14.65 -21.50
CA ASN A 429 10.52 -14.04 -22.09
C ASN A 429 11.10 -12.94 -21.17
N GLY A 430 12.30 -13.14 -20.62
CA GLY A 430 13.01 -12.15 -19.80
C GLY A 430 13.48 -10.87 -20.52
N ASP A 431 13.39 -10.80 -21.85
CA ASP A 431 13.52 -9.54 -22.62
C ASP A 431 12.17 -8.79 -22.79
N TRP A 432 11.07 -9.37 -22.30
CA TRP A 432 9.67 -8.88 -22.34
C TRP A 432 9.11 -8.58 -23.74
N ASP A 433 9.72 -9.13 -24.80
CA ASP A 433 9.13 -9.19 -26.15
C ASP A 433 8.25 -10.44 -26.28
N PHE A 434 6.93 -10.27 -26.26
CA PHE A 434 5.98 -11.37 -26.40
C PHE A 434 5.49 -11.61 -27.84
N SER A 435 5.98 -10.85 -28.83
CA SER A 435 5.46 -10.83 -30.21
C SER A 435 5.53 -12.16 -30.97
N ASN A 436 6.35 -13.12 -30.51
CA ASN A 436 6.54 -14.44 -31.13
C ASN A 436 6.11 -15.62 -30.23
N THR A 437 5.50 -15.35 -29.08
CA THR A 437 5.05 -16.39 -28.11
C THR A 437 3.95 -17.28 -28.67
N GLN A 438 3.83 -18.52 -28.16
CA GLN A 438 2.77 -19.45 -28.57
C GLN A 438 1.73 -19.65 -27.46
N ALA A 439 0.47 -19.86 -27.85
CA ALA A 439 -0.64 -20.10 -26.92
C ALA A 439 -0.42 -21.28 -25.96
N ALA A 440 0.34 -22.30 -26.39
CA ALA A 440 0.67 -23.46 -25.56
C ALA A 440 1.68 -23.13 -24.44
N ASP A 441 2.56 -22.16 -24.68
CA ASP A 441 3.55 -21.71 -23.70
C ASP A 441 2.84 -20.89 -22.61
N TRP A 442 1.98 -19.94 -23.01
CA TRP A 442 1.11 -19.20 -22.07
C TRP A 442 0.28 -20.13 -21.19
N VAL A 443 -0.40 -21.13 -21.77
CA VAL A 443 -1.14 -22.15 -21.00
C VAL A 443 -0.24 -22.93 -20.05
N THR A 444 1.04 -23.10 -20.38
CA THR A 444 1.99 -23.83 -19.54
C THR A 444 2.49 -22.98 -18.37
N GLU A 445 2.90 -21.74 -18.61
CA GLU A 445 3.45 -20.86 -17.56
C GLU A 445 2.34 -20.33 -16.63
N VAL A 446 1.22 -19.86 -17.19
CA VAL A 446 0.06 -19.38 -16.41
C VAL A 446 -0.48 -20.47 -15.47
N ASN A 447 -0.56 -21.72 -15.94
CA ASN A 447 -1.05 -22.84 -15.13
C ASN A 447 -0.01 -23.41 -14.14
N LYS A 448 1.24 -22.95 -14.13
CA LYS A 448 2.19 -23.27 -13.04
C LYS A 448 1.91 -22.45 -11.80
N VAL A 449 1.52 -21.18 -11.96
CA VAL A 449 1.52 -20.22 -10.84
C VAL A 449 0.23 -20.23 -10.03
N MET A 450 -0.92 -20.50 -10.66
CA MET A 450 -2.25 -20.38 -10.05
C MET A 450 -2.86 -21.70 -9.55
N HIS A 451 -3.94 -21.59 -8.78
CA HIS A 451 -4.72 -22.75 -8.36
C HIS A 451 -5.41 -23.48 -9.54
N ALA A 452 -5.51 -24.80 -9.47
CA ALA A 452 -6.00 -25.67 -10.54
C ALA A 452 -7.38 -25.29 -11.11
N ASP A 453 -8.30 -24.84 -10.26
CA ASP A 453 -9.65 -24.42 -10.67
C ASP A 453 -9.65 -23.13 -11.53
N PHE A 454 -8.55 -22.38 -11.55
CA PHE A 454 -8.40 -21.18 -12.37
C PHE A 454 -7.72 -21.45 -13.72
N HIS A 455 -7.15 -22.65 -13.93
CA HIS A 455 -6.35 -23.01 -15.11
C HIS A 455 -6.99 -22.58 -16.43
N ILE A 456 -6.19 -21.97 -17.31
CA ILE A 456 -6.57 -21.53 -18.66
C ILE A 456 -6.40 -22.65 -19.70
N ASP A 457 -7.08 -22.51 -20.84
CA ASP A 457 -7.04 -23.42 -21.99
C ASP A 457 -6.37 -22.77 -23.22
N THR A 458 -6.15 -23.55 -24.29
CA THR A 458 -5.47 -23.04 -25.50
C THR A 458 -6.16 -21.82 -26.12
N PRO A 459 -7.50 -21.76 -26.26
CA PRO A 459 -8.19 -20.53 -26.67
C PRO A 459 -7.90 -19.30 -25.79
N ALA A 460 -7.74 -19.45 -24.47
CA ALA A 460 -7.30 -18.36 -23.60
C ALA A 460 -5.84 -17.97 -23.86
N GLY A 461 -4.93 -18.95 -24.03
CA GLY A 461 -3.55 -18.69 -24.44
C GLY A 461 -3.44 -17.98 -25.80
N GLU A 462 -4.33 -18.27 -26.75
CA GLU A 462 -4.45 -17.58 -28.05
C GLU A 462 -4.89 -16.12 -27.89
N ARG A 463 -5.68 -15.78 -26.85
CA ARG A 463 -6.09 -14.41 -26.55
C ARG A 463 -5.03 -13.63 -25.79
N ILE A 464 -4.27 -14.27 -24.90
CA ILE A 464 -3.13 -13.64 -24.19
C ILE A 464 -1.98 -13.34 -25.17
N ALA A 465 -1.72 -14.24 -26.13
CA ALA A 465 -0.74 -14.02 -27.20
C ALA A 465 -1.20 -13.03 -28.28
N ALA A 466 -2.43 -12.52 -28.23
CA ALA A 466 -2.95 -11.65 -29.28
C ALA A 466 -2.35 -10.24 -29.20
N ARG A 467 -1.94 -9.70 -30.36
CA ARG A 467 -1.28 -8.39 -30.47
C ARG A 467 -2.06 -7.43 -31.36
N TYR A 468 -1.85 -6.15 -31.15
CA TYR A 468 -2.38 -5.02 -31.90
C TYR A 468 -1.23 -4.17 -32.44
N ASP A 469 -1.18 -3.99 -33.77
CA ASP A 469 -0.25 -3.06 -34.41
C ASP A 469 -0.81 -1.63 -34.28
N VAL A 470 -0.09 -0.76 -33.58
CA VAL A 470 -0.54 0.61 -33.28
C VAL A 470 -0.51 1.46 -34.56
N PRO A 471 -1.62 2.10 -34.97
CA PRO A 471 -1.67 2.98 -36.14
C PRO A 471 -0.63 4.10 -36.07
N ALA A 472 -0.10 4.53 -37.21
CA ALA A 472 0.99 5.53 -37.26
C ALA A 472 0.55 6.93 -36.80
N GLU A 473 -0.76 7.19 -36.82
CA GLU A 473 -1.40 8.37 -36.25
C GLU A 473 -1.49 8.36 -34.71
N ASP A 474 -1.45 7.18 -34.08
CA ASP A 474 -1.60 6.98 -32.63
C ASP A 474 -0.27 6.60 -31.93
N GLN A 475 0.85 6.55 -32.68
CA GLN A 475 2.18 6.24 -32.15
C GLN A 475 2.81 7.46 -31.45
N HIS A 476 3.34 7.25 -30.24
CA HIS A 476 4.05 8.28 -29.47
C HIS A 476 5.55 7.93 -29.31
N PRO A 477 6.38 8.11 -30.35
CA PRO A 477 7.74 7.56 -30.42
C PRO A 477 8.74 8.11 -29.38
N GLU A 478 8.43 9.23 -28.74
CA GLU A 478 9.24 9.81 -27.64
C GLU A 478 8.70 9.44 -26.24
N HIS A 479 7.56 8.75 -26.14
CA HIS A 479 6.96 8.35 -24.87
C HIS A 479 7.56 7.03 -24.36
N LYS A 480 7.76 6.91 -23.04
CA LYS A 480 8.41 5.73 -22.42
C LYS A 480 7.72 4.41 -22.78
N TYR A 481 6.39 4.40 -22.76
CA TYR A 481 5.58 3.19 -22.96
C TYR A 481 4.84 3.18 -24.31
N LEU A 482 4.29 4.32 -24.72
CA LEU A 482 3.46 4.45 -25.94
C LEU A 482 4.29 4.63 -27.24
N SER A 483 5.59 4.35 -27.18
CA SER A 483 6.46 4.19 -28.34
C SER A 483 6.48 2.76 -28.89
N ALA A 484 5.91 1.79 -28.16
CA ALA A 484 5.72 0.42 -28.64
C ALA A 484 4.73 0.39 -29.81
N THR A 485 5.15 -0.14 -30.96
CA THR A 485 4.31 -0.17 -32.19
C THR A 485 3.48 -1.45 -32.31
N ASN A 486 3.69 -2.44 -31.44
CA ASN A 486 2.93 -3.68 -31.38
C ASN A 486 2.70 -4.02 -29.89
N ILE A 487 1.46 -3.99 -29.43
CA ILE A 487 1.06 -4.08 -28.01
C ILE A 487 0.05 -5.21 -27.77
N PRO A 488 -0.26 -5.62 -26.52
CA PRO A 488 -1.30 -6.60 -26.23
C PRO A 488 -2.69 -6.17 -26.74
N LEU A 489 -3.48 -7.12 -27.29
CA LEU A 489 -4.78 -6.82 -27.90
C LEU A 489 -5.92 -6.78 -26.87
N PHE A 490 -6.29 -5.58 -26.43
CA PHE A 490 -7.48 -5.36 -25.61
C PHE A 490 -8.74 -5.08 -26.47
N ASN A 491 -9.78 -5.91 -26.29
CA ASN A 491 -11.06 -5.75 -26.98
C ASN A 491 -11.96 -4.66 -26.36
N ASP A 492 -11.78 -4.41 -25.05
CA ASP A 492 -12.55 -3.45 -24.26
C ASP A 492 -11.59 -2.60 -23.41
N PHE A 493 -11.86 -1.29 -23.37
CA PHE A 493 -11.12 -0.29 -22.57
C PHE A 493 -9.61 -0.20 -22.86
N SER A 494 -9.20 -0.44 -24.11
CA SER A 494 -7.80 -0.35 -24.60
C SER A 494 -7.05 0.89 -24.12
N ASP A 495 -7.71 2.04 -24.16
CA ASP A 495 -7.13 3.37 -23.91
C ASP A 495 -6.67 3.57 -22.44
N PHE A 496 -6.99 2.61 -21.57
CA PHE A 496 -6.64 2.57 -20.15
C PHE A 496 -5.67 1.41 -19.81
N TYR A 497 -4.96 0.90 -20.81
CA TYR A 497 -3.83 -0.04 -20.69
C TYR A 497 -2.65 0.56 -21.47
N VAL A 498 -1.73 1.19 -20.74
CA VAL A 498 -0.79 2.19 -21.29
C VAL A 498 0.68 1.84 -21.05
N TYR A 499 0.95 0.66 -20.51
CA TYR A 499 2.26 0.15 -20.11
C TYR A 499 2.83 -0.89 -21.11
N ALA A 500 2.15 -1.09 -22.24
CA ALA A 500 2.56 -1.91 -23.39
C ALA A 500 2.73 -3.39 -23.01
N ASP A 501 3.93 -3.97 -23.11
CA ASP A 501 4.15 -5.38 -22.80
C ASP A 501 3.93 -5.73 -21.31
N GLU A 502 4.07 -4.75 -20.40
CA GLU A 502 3.73 -4.92 -18.97
C GLU A 502 2.23 -5.25 -18.78
N ASP A 503 1.34 -4.69 -19.63
CA ASP A 503 -0.11 -4.98 -19.60
C ASP A 503 -0.46 -6.42 -20.02
N THR A 504 0.48 -7.24 -20.52
CA THR A 504 0.18 -8.61 -20.98
C THR A 504 -0.42 -9.48 -19.85
N GLY A 505 -0.03 -9.26 -18.59
CA GLY A 505 -0.67 -9.93 -17.46
C GLY A 505 -2.13 -9.51 -17.21
N ALA A 506 -2.53 -8.32 -17.64
CA ALA A 506 -3.94 -7.91 -17.63
C ALA A 506 -4.79 -8.61 -18.72
N LEU A 507 -4.17 -9.34 -19.66
CA LEU A 507 -4.88 -10.36 -20.46
C LEU A 507 -5.03 -11.67 -19.68
N ILE A 508 -4.01 -12.12 -18.93
CA ILE A 508 -4.11 -13.30 -18.04
C ILE A 508 -5.29 -13.10 -17.07
N ALA A 509 -5.37 -11.92 -16.43
CA ALA A 509 -6.45 -11.52 -15.54
C ALA A 509 -7.85 -11.68 -16.17
N ARG A 510 -8.03 -11.24 -17.42
CA ARG A 510 -9.30 -11.37 -18.15
C ARG A 510 -9.72 -12.82 -18.39
N GLU A 511 -8.77 -13.72 -18.60
CA GLU A 511 -9.02 -15.15 -18.86
C GLU A 511 -9.33 -15.97 -17.59
N VAL A 512 -8.96 -15.47 -16.40
CA VAL A 512 -9.28 -16.10 -15.11
C VAL A 512 -10.44 -15.42 -14.36
N ALA A 513 -10.72 -14.14 -14.65
CA ALA A 513 -11.74 -13.34 -13.98
C ALA A 513 -13.10 -14.06 -13.77
N PRO A 514 -13.70 -14.76 -14.76
CA PRO A 514 -14.97 -15.48 -14.57
C PRO A 514 -14.89 -16.66 -13.58
N LYS A 515 -13.70 -17.22 -13.36
CA LYS A 515 -13.44 -18.35 -12.44
C LYS A 515 -13.15 -17.83 -11.02
N GLN A 516 -12.46 -16.69 -10.94
CA GLN A 516 -12.19 -15.96 -9.71
C GLN A 516 -13.41 -15.16 -9.21
N SER A 517 -14.46 -14.98 -10.02
CA SER A 517 -15.56 -14.03 -9.74
C SER A 517 -15.05 -12.59 -9.53
N VAL A 518 -13.95 -12.23 -10.18
CA VAL A 518 -13.27 -10.93 -10.12
C VAL A 518 -13.59 -10.14 -11.38
N SER A 519 -13.53 -8.82 -11.28
CA SER A 519 -13.62 -7.87 -12.39
C SER A 519 -12.61 -6.74 -12.19
N TRP A 520 -12.19 -6.16 -13.31
CA TRP A 520 -11.23 -5.07 -13.39
C TRP A 520 -11.71 -4.08 -14.45
N GLY A 521 -11.51 -2.78 -14.23
CA GLY A 521 -11.96 -1.73 -15.14
C GLY A 521 -10.88 -1.26 -16.12
N ASN A 522 -9.61 -1.28 -15.71
CA ASN A 522 -8.48 -0.68 -16.41
C ASN A 522 -7.14 -1.26 -15.92
N GLY A 523 -6.01 -0.81 -16.47
CA GLY A 523 -4.66 -1.12 -16.00
C GLY A 523 -3.97 0.10 -15.38
N THR A 524 -4.73 1.10 -14.91
CA THR A 524 -4.25 2.39 -14.40
C THR A 524 -4.89 2.71 -13.04
N HIS A 525 -4.71 3.93 -12.52
CA HIS A 525 -5.39 4.38 -11.31
C HIS A 525 -6.83 4.85 -11.60
N THR A 526 -7.67 4.92 -10.57
CA THR A 526 -9.01 5.55 -10.64
C THR A 526 -9.18 6.69 -9.64
N ALA A 527 -10.23 7.49 -9.84
CA ALA A 527 -10.61 8.60 -8.97
C ALA A 527 -11.46 8.16 -7.75
N ALA A 528 -11.37 6.89 -7.33
CA ALA A 528 -12.12 6.38 -6.18
C ALA A 528 -11.67 7.06 -4.86
N PRO A 529 -12.59 7.57 -4.01
CA PRO A 529 -12.22 8.13 -2.73
C PRO A 529 -11.67 7.05 -1.79
N VAL A 530 -10.45 7.25 -1.29
CA VAL A 530 -9.71 6.25 -0.52
C VAL A 530 -10.09 6.26 0.97
N PRO A 531 -10.04 5.12 1.69
CA PRO A 531 -10.35 5.06 3.10
C PRO A 531 -9.20 5.63 3.95
N VAL A 532 -9.56 6.33 5.03
CA VAL A 532 -8.61 6.95 5.97
C VAL A 532 -8.90 6.44 7.37
N TYR A 533 -7.92 5.78 8.00
CA TYR A 533 -7.99 5.26 9.36
C TYR A 533 -7.09 6.11 10.26
N ALA A 534 -7.65 6.76 11.29
CA ALA A 534 -6.91 7.61 12.22
C ALA A 534 -7.02 7.09 13.66
N PHE A 535 -5.87 6.81 14.28
CA PHE A 535 -5.76 6.26 15.63
C PHE A 535 -4.79 7.10 16.48
N GLY A 536 -5.05 7.19 17.80
CA GLY A 536 -4.37 8.12 18.70
C GLY A 536 -5.37 9.07 19.39
N PRO A 537 -4.89 10.15 20.03
CA PRO A 537 -5.72 11.02 20.86
C PRO A 537 -6.94 11.62 20.14
N GLU A 538 -8.09 11.58 20.81
CA GLU A 538 -9.41 11.95 20.26
C GLU A 538 -9.42 13.36 19.63
N ALA A 539 -8.73 14.30 20.26
CA ALA A 539 -8.62 15.69 19.83
C ALA A 539 -8.02 15.85 18.41
N PHE A 540 -7.17 14.90 17.99
CA PHE A 540 -6.55 14.91 16.66
C PHE A 540 -7.17 13.90 15.69
N THR A 541 -7.76 12.80 16.17
CA THR A 541 -8.32 11.75 15.32
C THR A 541 -9.76 12.05 14.86
N ALA A 542 -10.60 12.69 15.67
CA ALA A 542 -12.01 12.93 15.33
C ALA A 542 -12.22 13.75 14.04
N GLN A 543 -11.31 14.67 13.73
CA GLN A 543 -11.33 15.49 12.50
C GLN A 543 -11.07 14.69 11.21
N PHE A 544 -10.60 13.45 11.27
CA PHE A 544 -10.42 12.60 10.09
C PHE A 544 -11.72 11.89 9.66
N SER A 545 -12.72 11.79 10.56
CA SER A 545 -14.04 11.16 10.33
C SER A 545 -14.95 12.03 9.43
N THR A 546 -14.49 12.30 8.22
CA THR A 546 -15.11 13.22 7.25
C THR A 546 -14.88 12.73 5.82
N MET A 547 -15.59 13.34 4.85
CA MET A 547 -15.14 13.38 3.46
C MET A 547 -14.25 14.61 3.28
N GLN A 548 -13.02 14.40 2.84
CA GLN A 548 -11.95 15.41 2.77
C GLN A 548 -11.08 15.22 1.51
N HIS A 549 -9.98 15.95 1.38
CA HIS A 549 -8.95 15.76 0.35
C HIS A 549 -7.59 15.37 0.94
N HIS A 550 -6.67 14.86 0.12
CA HIS A 550 -5.28 14.55 0.54
C HIS A 550 -4.53 15.78 1.06
N THR A 551 -4.90 16.97 0.60
CA THR A 551 -4.41 18.25 1.12
C THR A 551 -4.90 18.53 2.55
N ASP A 552 -6.16 18.19 2.86
CA ASP A 552 -6.68 18.27 4.24
C ASP A 552 -5.98 17.25 5.15
N ILE A 553 -5.71 16.03 4.66
CA ILE A 553 -4.92 15.02 5.40
C ILE A 553 -3.54 15.55 5.74
N GLY A 554 -2.79 16.04 4.74
CA GLY A 554 -1.47 16.61 4.95
C GLY A 554 -1.50 17.78 5.94
N GLN A 555 -2.46 18.70 5.81
CA GLN A 555 -2.59 19.83 6.73
C GLN A 555 -2.95 19.37 8.16
N LYS A 556 -3.78 18.33 8.34
CA LYS A 556 -4.11 17.77 9.67
C LYS A 556 -2.92 17.09 10.33
N LEU A 557 -2.10 16.34 9.57
CA LEU A 557 -0.86 15.72 10.05
C LEU A 557 0.18 16.78 10.45
N ILE A 558 0.35 17.81 9.60
CA ILE A 558 1.22 18.97 9.86
C ILE A 558 0.78 19.68 11.14
N ASN A 559 -0.51 19.98 11.31
CA ASN A 559 -1.05 20.63 12.51
C ASN A 559 -0.97 19.77 13.78
N ALA A 560 -0.92 18.44 13.65
CA ALA A 560 -0.78 17.53 14.79
C ALA A 560 0.67 17.45 15.28
N LEU A 561 1.65 17.42 14.36
CA LEU A 561 3.06 17.28 14.69
C LEU A 561 3.73 18.60 15.08
N ILE A 562 3.19 19.73 14.61
CA ILE A 562 3.78 21.07 14.71
C ILE A 562 2.86 21.96 15.54
N VAL A 563 3.12 22.01 16.85
CA VAL A 563 2.53 23.01 17.74
C VAL A 563 3.44 24.25 17.74
N GLU A 564 2.91 25.40 17.32
CA GLU A 564 3.58 26.72 17.32
C GLU A 564 3.62 27.38 18.72
#